data_AF-A0A4Q4D765-F1
#
_entry.id   AF-A0A4Q4D765-F1
#
_cell.length_a   1.000
_cell.length_b   1.000
_cell.length_c   1.000
_cell.angle_alpha   90.00
_cell.angle_beta   90.00
_cell.angle_gamma   90.00
#
_symmetry.space_group_name_H-M   'P 1'
#
loop_
_entity.id
_entity.type
_entity.pdbx_description
1 polymer ?
#
loop_
_entity_poly.entity_id
_entity_poly.type
_entity_poly.pdbx_seq_one_letter_code
_entity_poly.pdbx_strand_id
1 'polypeptide(L)'
;MDRTPLPMPLRILFKGASTVLWTSFMSGPRTDLAYPRVVERNLLQRGIPVRPDVRAVPAERARMMLRTWETEVSQLSPDVIVMHVGHMETIHVFIPRWLERHARGTADRPGFFRERYRKRLLGPAFTLLTRLQKQVDLRVPTRYFDRRTRKVGATLERYVRRSRTVASPLVLVVGLVPHGSRWDDWFPGMAARLEQMDAELRALVQRVDHPDVRYVDLMPLYAEHAARGVLGVQRHEVDVADV
;
A
#
# COMPACT_ATOMS: atom_id res chain seq x y z
N MET A 1 45.70 -11.42 8.06
CA MET A 1 44.23 -11.30 7.95
C MET A 1 43.95 -10.55 6.68
N ASP A 2 43.47 -11.25 5.67
CA ASP A 2 43.10 -10.65 4.38
C ASP A 2 41.88 -9.75 4.60
N ARG A 3 42.03 -8.44 4.32
CA ARG A 3 40.98 -7.43 4.55
C ARG A 3 40.27 -7.12 3.25
N THR A 4 39.59 -8.12 2.68
CA THR A 4 38.71 -7.86 1.53
C THR A 4 37.54 -7.00 2.01
N PRO A 5 37.38 -5.77 1.48
CA PRO A 5 36.26 -4.91 1.86
C PRO A 5 34.94 -5.57 1.46
N LEU A 6 33.97 -5.55 2.38
CA LEU A 6 32.63 -6.08 2.09
C LEU A 6 31.95 -5.24 1.00
N PRO A 7 31.19 -5.87 0.10
CA PRO A 7 30.45 -5.16 -0.93
C PRO A 7 29.48 -4.14 -0.31
N MET A 8 29.40 -2.96 -0.90
CA MET A 8 28.49 -1.91 -0.44
C MET A 8 27.03 -2.40 -0.54
N PRO A 9 26.23 -2.31 0.53
CA PRO A 9 24.85 -2.78 0.51
C PRO A 9 23.98 -1.87 -0.37
N LEU A 10 23.13 -2.48 -1.20
CA LEU A 10 22.11 -1.74 -1.94
C LEU A 10 21.07 -1.16 -0.99
N ARG A 11 20.84 0.15 -1.07
CA ARG A 11 19.81 0.86 -0.29
C ARG A 11 18.48 0.80 -1.01
N ILE A 12 17.51 0.12 -0.40
CA ILE A 12 16.19 -0.08 -0.99
C ILE A 12 15.15 0.66 -0.16
N LEU A 13 14.53 1.69 -0.73
CA LEU A 13 13.43 2.42 -0.10
C LEU A 13 12.09 1.77 -0.47
N PHE A 14 11.35 1.27 0.52
CA PHE A 14 9.98 0.77 0.33
C PHE A 14 8.96 1.84 0.73
N LYS A 15 8.07 2.18 -0.22
CA LYS A 15 6.99 3.16 -0.07
C LYS A 15 5.64 2.50 -0.30
N GLY A 16 4.63 2.88 0.48
CA GLY A 16 3.28 2.39 0.29
C GLY A 16 2.43 2.42 1.55
N ALA A 17 1.26 1.82 1.44
CA ALA A 17 0.30 1.76 2.53
C ALA A 17 0.51 0.50 3.40
N SER A 18 -0.57 0.02 4.01
CA SER A 18 -0.58 -1.20 4.82
C SER A 18 -0.13 -2.45 4.05
N THR A 19 -0.26 -2.49 2.72
CA THR A 19 0.23 -3.60 1.88
C THR A 19 1.74 -3.83 1.98
N VAL A 20 2.51 -2.81 2.39
CA VAL A 20 3.96 -2.89 2.60
C VAL A 20 4.33 -3.34 4.01
N LEU A 21 3.48 -3.00 4.98
CA LEU A 21 3.78 -3.19 6.40
C LEU A 21 3.19 -4.49 6.95
N TRP A 22 2.04 -4.91 6.43
CA TRP A 22 1.24 -5.95 7.05
C TRP A 22 1.50 -7.30 6.39
N THR A 23 1.64 -8.32 7.22
CA THR A 23 1.44 -9.72 6.85
C THR A 23 -0.06 -10.04 6.86
N SER A 24 -0.46 -11.21 6.36
CA SER A 24 -1.87 -11.62 6.31
C SER A 24 -2.56 -11.54 7.69
N PHE A 25 -1.80 -11.62 8.79
CA PHE A 25 -2.27 -11.47 10.16
C PHE A 25 -1.29 -10.61 10.99
N MET A 26 -1.82 -9.57 11.65
CA MET A 26 -1.06 -8.59 12.47
C MET A 26 -0.46 -9.16 13.78
N SER A 27 -0.61 -10.47 14.02
CA SER A 27 -0.17 -11.18 15.22
C SER A 27 0.49 -12.55 14.91
N GLY A 28 0.99 -12.73 13.69
CA GLY A 28 1.69 -13.94 13.28
C GLY A 28 3.03 -14.15 14.02
N PRO A 29 3.62 -15.36 13.94
CA PRO A 29 4.94 -15.63 14.50
C PRO A 29 5.99 -14.66 13.94
N ARG A 30 7.10 -14.43 14.66
CA ARG A 30 8.20 -13.55 14.23
C ARG A 30 8.83 -13.92 12.88
N THR A 31 8.57 -15.14 12.41
CA THR A 31 8.97 -15.65 11.11
C THR A 31 8.11 -15.15 9.96
N ASP A 32 6.92 -14.60 10.25
CA ASP A 32 6.06 -13.97 9.26
C ASP A 32 6.63 -12.60 8.92
N LEU A 33 7.32 -12.55 7.79
CA LEU A 33 7.98 -11.36 7.32
C LEU A 33 7.03 -10.57 6.42
N ALA A 34 6.86 -9.28 6.71
CA ALA A 34 6.34 -8.35 5.72
C ALA A 34 7.20 -8.40 4.45
N TYR A 35 6.61 -8.19 3.28
CA TYR A 35 7.31 -8.48 2.02
C TYR A 35 8.67 -7.74 1.85
N PRO A 36 8.91 -6.52 2.39
CA PRO A 36 10.24 -5.91 2.33
C PRO A 36 11.33 -6.78 2.97
N ARG A 37 11.02 -7.44 4.10
CA ARG A 37 11.93 -8.36 4.79
C ARG A 37 12.07 -9.69 4.04
N VAL A 38 11.04 -10.12 3.32
CA VAL A 38 11.14 -11.27 2.40
C VAL A 38 12.09 -10.97 1.24
N VAL A 39 11.98 -9.77 0.64
CA VAL A 39 12.89 -9.31 -0.41
C VAL A 39 14.33 -9.29 0.07
N GLU A 40 14.58 -8.69 1.24
CA GLU A 40 15.90 -8.67 1.86
C GLU A 40 16.46 -10.07 2.08
N ARG A 41 15.68 -10.97 2.69
CA ARG A 41 16.11 -12.36 2.89
C ARG A 41 16.50 -13.04 1.57
N ASN A 42 15.69 -12.88 0.54
CA ASN A 42 15.94 -13.50 -0.76
C ASN A 42 17.16 -12.91 -1.48
N LEU A 43 17.43 -11.61 -1.32
CA LEU A 43 18.63 -10.97 -1.89
C LEU A 43 19.89 -11.37 -1.13
N LEU A 44 19.83 -11.42 0.21
CA LEU A 44 20.93 -11.90 1.05
C LEU A 44 21.29 -13.36 0.73
N GLN A 45 20.30 -14.24 0.52
CA GLN A 45 20.52 -15.62 0.09
C GLN A 45 21.22 -15.74 -1.27
N ARG A 46 21.14 -14.70 -2.10
CA ARG A 46 21.83 -14.62 -3.41
C ARG A 46 23.19 -13.92 -3.31
N GLY A 47 23.68 -13.64 -2.11
CA GLY A 47 24.95 -12.93 -1.88
C GLY A 47 24.87 -11.43 -2.17
N ILE A 48 23.67 -10.85 -2.29
CA ILE A 48 23.48 -9.42 -2.54
C ILE A 48 23.20 -8.73 -1.20
N PRO A 49 24.17 -8.00 -0.62
CA PRO A 49 23.92 -7.24 0.60
C PRO A 49 22.94 -6.11 0.32
N VAL A 50 21.94 -5.95 1.19
CA VAL A 50 20.95 -4.88 1.06
C VAL A 50 20.65 -4.23 2.40
N ARG A 51 20.27 -2.97 2.35
CA ARG A 51 19.77 -2.18 3.46
C ARG A 51 18.37 -1.68 3.11
N PRO A 52 17.31 -2.36 3.56
CA PRO A 52 15.96 -1.93 3.31
C PRO A 52 15.54 -0.83 4.30
N ASP A 53 15.05 0.28 3.76
CA ASP A 53 14.43 1.37 4.50
C ASP A 53 12.91 1.35 4.21
N VAL A 54 12.10 0.98 5.20
CA VAL A 54 10.65 0.91 5.04
C VAL A 54 10.02 2.21 5.53
N ARG A 55 9.50 3.02 4.60
CA ARG A 55 8.83 4.30 4.85
C ARG A 55 7.38 4.26 4.40
N ALA A 56 6.73 3.15 4.74
CA ALA A 56 5.31 2.94 4.51
C ALA A 56 4.50 3.42 5.72
N VAL A 57 3.30 3.93 5.46
CA VAL A 57 2.39 4.42 6.50
C VAL A 57 1.00 3.81 6.28
N PRO A 58 0.33 3.30 7.33
CA PRO A 58 -1.04 2.83 7.17
C PRO A 58 -1.95 3.91 6.56
N ALA A 59 -2.76 3.49 5.58
CA ALA A 59 -3.60 4.37 4.80
C ALA A 59 -2.85 5.53 4.08
N GLU A 60 -1.56 5.37 3.76
CA GLU A 60 -0.81 6.35 2.95
C GLU A 60 -1.46 6.52 1.57
N ARG A 61 -1.52 7.77 1.10
CA ARG A 61 -2.01 8.14 -0.24
C ARG A 61 -0.85 8.74 -1.03
N ALA A 62 -0.88 8.62 -2.36
CA ALA A 62 0.13 9.13 -3.28
C ALA A 62 0.54 10.59 -3.02
N ARG A 63 -0.45 11.47 -2.75
CA ARG A 63 -0.21 12.90 -2.45
C ARG A 63 0.68 13.18 -1.24
N MET A 64 0.89 12.18 -0.38
CA MET A 64 1.70 12.32 0.81
C MET A 64 3.17 12.04 0.56
N MET A 65 3.50 11.22 -0.45
CA MET A 65 4.88 10.83 -0.72
C MET A 65 5.76 12.04 -1.03
N LEU A 66 5.20 13.06 -1.68
CA LEU A 66 5.91 14.31 -1.97
C LEU A 66 6.24 15.11 -0.71
N ARG A 67 5.55 14.90 0.43
CA ARG A 67 5.76 15.66 1.67
C ARG A 67 6.96 15.18 2.47
N THR A 68 7.35 13.93 2.29
CA THR A 68 8.47 13.29 2.99
C THR A 68 9.63 13.00 2.03
N TRP A 69 9.56 13.50 0.79
CA TRP A 69 10.54 13.24 -0.26
C TRP A 69 11.95 13.65 0.15
N GLU A 70 12.11 14.80 0.78
CA GLU A 70 13.42 15.31 1.21
C GLU A 70 14.07 14.34 2.23
N THR A 71 13.30 13.89 3.22
CA THR A 71 13.80 12.99 4.27
C THR A 71 13.99 11.55 3.80
N GLU A 72 13.22 11.10 2.80
CA GLU A 72 13.21 9.69 2.39
C GLU A 72 14.05 9.44 1.14
N VAL A 73 14.16 10.41 0.24
CA VAL A 73 14.90 10.25 -1.01
C VAL A 73 16.18 11.07 -0.97
N SER A 74 16.10 12.37 -0.67
CA SER A 74 17.30 13.21 -0.68
C SER A 74 18.32 12.81 0.40
N GLN A 75 17.85 12.52 1.63
CA GLN A 75 18.74 12.16 2.73
C GLN A 75 19.20 10.71 2.68
N LEU A 76 18.31 9.76 2.34
CA LEU A 76 18.68 8.35 2.27
C LEU A 76 19.45 8.01 0.98
N SER A 77 19.21 8.78 -0.09
CA SER A 77 19.80 8.60 -1.43
C SER A 77 19.68 7.15 -1.91
N PRO A 78 18.47 6.57 -1.98
CA PRO A 78 18.31 5.14 -2.25
C PRO A 78 18.85 4.76 -3.63
N ASP A 79 19.30 3.52 -3.78
CA ASP A 79 19.70 2.95 -5.07
C ASP A 79 18.48 2.33 -5.80
N VAL A 80 17.50 1.87 -5.02
CA VAL A 80 16.21 1.34 -5.51
C VAL A 80 15.05 1.93 -4.71
N ILE A 81 13.99 2.36 -5.38
CA ILE A 81 12.72 2.77 -4.77
C ILE A 81 11.61 1.80 -5.21
N VAL A 82 10.98 1.13 -4.26
CA VAL A 82 9.84 0.24 -4.48
C VAL A 82 8.57 0.96 -4.02
N MET A 83 7.66 1.25 -4.94
CA MET A 83 6.41 1.98 -4.71
C MET A 83 5.21 1.05 -4.86
N HIS A 84 4.55 0.71 -3.76
CA HIS A 84 3.29 -0.04 -3.75
C HIS A 84 2.16 0.86 -3.25
N VAL A 85 1.60 1.65 -4.17
CA VAL A 85 0.73 2.79 -3.87
C VAL A 85 -0.48 2.76 -4.81
N GLY A 86 -1.67 3.11 -4.32
CA GLY A 86 -2.89 3.16 -5.13
C GLY A 86 -4.10 2.52 -4.46
N HIS A 87 -3.91 1.52 -3.60
CA HIS A 87 -5.02 0.85 -2.88
C HIS A 87 -5.87 1.83 -2.07
N MET A 88 -5.25 2.79 -1.39
CA MET A 88 -5.98 3.73 -0.54
C MET A 88 -6.81 4.74 -1.33
N GLU A 89 -6.52 4.88 -2.63
CA GLU A 89 -7.27 5.69 -3.55
C GLU A 89 -8.49 4.98 -4.12
N THR A 90 -8.51 3.65 -4.09
CA THR A 90 -9.62 2.84 -4.59
C THR A 90 -10.66 2.53 -3.51
N ILE A 91 -10.29 2.50 -2.22
CA ILE A 91 -11.19 2.08 -1.13
C ILE A 91 -12.25 3.14 -0.75
N HIS A 92 -11.86 4.39 -0.47
CA HIS A 92 -12.77 5.39 0.12
C HIS A 92 -12.92 6.67 -0.70
N VAL A 93 -14.17 7.06 -0.99
CA VAL A 93 -14.52 8.40 -1.50
C VAL A 93 -14.83 9.35 -0.34
N PHE A 94 -15.69 8.92 0.59
CA PHE A 94 -16.27 9.83 1.60
C PHE A 94 -15.74 9.64 3.01
N ILE A 95 -15.27 8.44 3.39
CA ILE A 95 -14.78 8.22 4.75
C ILE A 95 -13.53 9.09 4.96
N PRO A 96 -13.61 10.10 5.85
CA PRO A 96 -12.48 10.97 6.08
C PRO A 96 -11.36 10.17 6.73
N ARG A 97 -10.15 10.29 6.19
CA ARG A 97 -8.98 9.57 6.72
C ARG A 97 -8.71 9.88 8.19
N TRP A 98 -9.07 11.08 8.67
CA TRP A 98 -8.93 11.41 10.10
C TRP A 98 -9.83 10.50 10.94
N LEU A 99 -11.06 10.24 10.51
CA LEU A 99 -11.99 9.35 11.17
C LEU A 99 -11.51 7.90 11.11
N GLU A 100 -11.04 7.43 9.94
CA GLU A 100 -10.47 6.09 9.79
C GLU A 100 -9.25 5.88 10.70
N ARG A 101 -8.33 6.86 10.73
CA ARG A 101 -7.17 6.82 11.64
C ARG A 101 -7.57 7.00 13.10
N HIS A 102 -8.62 7.75 13.38
CA HIS A 102 -9.10 7.92 14.73
C HIS A 102 -9.72 6.62 15.23
N ALA A 103 -10.63 6.01 14.48
CA ALA A 103 -11.22 4.69 14.73
C ALA A 103 -10.15 3.65 15.03
N ARG A 104 -9.18 3.48 14.12
CA ARG A 104 -8.09 2.50 14.30
C ARG A 104 -7.11 2.89 15.41
N GLY A 105 -6.76 4.17 15.52
CA GLY A 105 -5.75 4.64 16.49
C GLY A 105 -6.24 4.77 17.93
N THR A 106 -7.56 4.85 18.17
CA THR A 106 -8.12 4.76 19.53
C THR A 106 -8.38 3.34 19.99
N ALA A 107 -8.43 2.35 19.10
CA ALA A 107 -8.63 0.95 19.49
C ALA A 107 -7.53 0.46 20.43
N ASP A 108 -6.27 0.83 20.15
CA ASP A 108 -5.11 0.37 20.94
C ASP A 108 -4.82 1.23 22.19
N ARG A 109 -5.62 2.26 22.47
CA ARG A 109 -5.36 3.21 23.57
C ARG A 109 -6.28 2.95 24.76
N PRO A 110 -5.77 2.47 25.90
CA PRO A 110 -6.60 2.18 27.07
C PRO A 110 -7.23 3.46 27.65
N GLY A 111 -8.46 3.34 28.16
CA GLY A 111 -9.13 4.39 28.93
C GLY A 111 -10.66 4.39 28.85
N PHE A 112 -11.33 4.42 30.00
CA PHE A 112 -12.79 4.34 30.13
C PHE A 112 -13.57 5.34 29.25
N PHE A 113 -13.19 6.63 29.29
CA PHE A 113 -13.86 7.66 28.48
C PHE A 113 -13.64 7.47 26.98
N ARG A 114 -12.45 7.01 26.58
CA ARG A 114 -12.10 6.76 25.17
C ARG A 114 -12.85 5.55 24.64
N GLU A 115 -13.00 4.52 25.44
CA GLU A 115 -13.77 3.34 25.09
C GLU A 115 -15.26 3.67 24.93
N ARG A 116 -15.82 4.48 25.84
CA ARG A 116 -17.20 4.96 25.73
C ARG A 116 -17.40 5.87 24.52
N TYR A 117 -16.45 6.77 24.24
CA TYR A 117 -16.43 7.60 23.03
C TYR A 117 -16.39 6.73 21.76
N ARG A 118 -15.52 5.71 21.74
CA ARG A 118 -15.43 4.74 20.63
C ARG A 118 -16.76 4.04 20.40
N LYS A 119 -17.30 3.40 21.44
CA LYS A 119 -18.54 2.61 21.36
C LYS A 119 -19.78 3.44 21.02
N ARG A 120 -19.89 4.66 21.53
CA ARG A 120 -21.12 5.47 21.40
C ARG A 120 -21.12 6.48 20.27
N LEU A 121 -19.95 6.97 19.85
CA LEU A 121 -19.86 8.00 18.80
C LEU A 121 -19.10 7.47 17.59
N LEU A 122 -17.90 6.94 17.80
CA LEU A 122 -16.99 6.61 16.71
C LEU A 122 -17.47 5.42 15.88
N GLY A 123 -17.82 4.30 16.52
CA GLY A 123 -18.32 3.08 15.88
C GLY A 123 -19.62 3.33 15.11
N PRO A 124 -20.64 3.95 15.72
CA PRO A 124 -21.87 4.31 15.02
C PRO A 124 -21.65 5.29 13.86
N ALA A 125 -20.82 6.33 14.03
CA ALA A 125 -20.51 7.27 12.95
C ALA A 125 -19.77 6.59 11.80
N PHE A 126 -18.80 5.72 12.10
CA PHE A 126 -18.10 4.93 11.10
C PHE A 126 -19.06 4.00 10.36
N THR A 127 -19.93 3.28 11.07
CA THR A 127 -20.94 2.38 10.50
C THR A 127 -21.93 3.13 9.60
N LEU A 128 -22.37 4.32 10.01
CA LEU A 128 -23.24 5.15 9.19
C LEU A 128 -22.54 5.58 7.90
N LEU A 129 -21.29 6.02 7.99
CA LEU A 129 -20.51 6.44 6.84
C LEU A 129 -20.16 5.28 5.90
N THR A 130 -19.87 4.08 6.41
CA THR A 130 -19.66 2.91 5.54
C THR A 130 -20.93 2.53 4.81
N ARG A 131 -22.09 2.56 5.47
CA ARG A 131 -23.40 2.30 4.84
C ARG A 131 -23.72 3.34 3.76
N LEU A 132 -23.52 4.62 4.05
CA LEU A 132 -23.69 5.69 3.07
C LEU A 132 -22.72 5.52 1.90
N GLN A 133 -21.46 5.22 2.17
CA GLN A 133 -20.49 4.96 1.12
C GLN A 133 -20.91 3.78 0.24
N LYS A 134 -21.37 2.66 0.83
CA LYS A 134 -21.86 1.50 0.07
C LYS A 134 -23.00 1.88 -0.88
N GLN A 135 -23.96 2.68 -0.41
CA GLN A 135 -25.07 3.16 -1.24
C GLN A 135 -24.61 4.07 -2.38
N VAL A 136 -23.58 4.89 -2.14
CA VAL A 136 -23.01 5.75 -3.18
C VAL A 136 -22.18 4.94 -4.16
N ASP A 137 -21.34 4.03 -3.70
CA ASP A 137 -20.48 3.17 -4.53
C ASP A 137 -21.34 2.28 -5.46
N LEU A 138 -22.54 1.87 -5.05
CA LEU A 138 -23.50 1.17 -5.91
C LEU A 138 -24.07 2.03 -7.05
N ARG A 139 -24.10 3.36 -6.88
CA ARG A 139 -24.78 4.30 -7.80
C ARG A 139 -23.82 5.15 -8.61
N VAL A 140 -22.56 5.27 -8.20
CA VAL A 140 -21.56 6.11 -8.85
C VAL A 140 -20.76 5.27 -9.85
N PRO A 141 -20.88 5.53 -11.16
CA PRO A 141 -20.08 4.85 -12.16
C PRO A 141 -18.59 5.09 -11.95
N THR A 142 -17.77 4.10 -12.29
CA THR A 142 -16.31 4.13 -12.17
C THR A 142 -15.67 5.34 -12.86
N ARG A 143 -16.30 5.88 -13.93
CA ARG A 143 -15.83 7.08 -14.66
C ARG A 143 -15.59 8.32 -13.77
N TYR A 144 -16.29 8.43 -12.63
CA TYR A 144 -16.08 9.55 -11.70
C TYR A 144 -14.73 9.45 -10.95
N PHE A 145 -14.09 8.28 -10.97
CA PHE A 145 -12.76 8.06 -10.43
C PHE A 145 -11.65 8.45 -11.42
N ASP A 146 -11.92 8.62 -12.71
CA ASP A 146 -10.93 8.98 -13.74
C ASP A 146 -10.08 10.17 -13.33
N ARG A 147 -10.73 11.26 -12.89
CA ARG A 147 -10.03 12.47 -12.49
C ARG A 147 -9.12 12.23 -11.27
N ARG A 148 -9.58 11.40 -10.33
CA ARG A 148 -8.79 11.04 -9.13
C ARG A 148 -7.61 10.17 -9.52
N THR A 149 -7.83 9.16 -10.35
CA THR A 149 -6.83 8.23 -10.85
C THR A 149 -5.74 8.97 -11.63
N ARG A 150 -6.11 9.81 -12.60
CA ARG A 150 -5.15 10.67 -13.32
C ARG A 150 -4.38 11.61 -12.39
N LYS A 151 -5.03 12.16 -11.36
CA LYS A 151 -4.35 13.00 -10.35
C LYS A 151 -3.32 12.20 -9.55
N VAL A 152 -3.61 10.94 -9.22
CA VAL A 152 -2.66 10.02 -8.59
C VAL A 152 -1.49 9.76 -9.53
N GLY A 153 -1.76 9.40 -10.78
CA GLY A 153 -0.74 9.25 -11.82
C GLY A 153 0.17 10.49 -11.91
N ALA A 154 -0.39 11.68 -12.12
CA ALA A 154 0.41 12.91 -12.18
C ALA A 154 1.24 13.19 -10.91
N THR A 155 0.70 12.85 -9.73
CA THR A 155 1.40 13.02 -8.46
C THR A 155 2.59 12.07 -8.34
N LEU A 156 2.37 10.79 -8.66
CA LEU A 156 3.41 9.76 -8.62
C LEU A 156 4.45 10.02 -9.70
N GLU A 157 4.05 10.47 -10.89
CA GLU A 157 4.97 10.82 -11.97
C GLU A 157 5.91 11.95 -11.52
N ARG A 158 5.36 12.99 -10.88
CA ARG A 158 6.16 14.06 -10.26
C ARG A 158 7.11 13.52 -9.22
N TYR A 159 6.67 12.60 -8.37
CA TYR A 159 7.53 11.97 -7.37
C TYR A 159 8.67 11.19 -8.03
N VAL A 160 8.39 10.35 -9.03
CA VAL A 160 9.40 9.57 -9.76
C VAL A 160 10.41 10.47 -10.44
N ARG A 161 9.95 11.46 -11.22
CA ARG A 161 10.83 12.41 -11.91
C ARG A 161 11.72 13.16 -10.92
N ARG A 162 11.14 13.62 -9.79
CA ARG A 162 11.89 14.31 -8.74
C ARG A 162 12.91 13.38 -8.06
N SER A 163 12.53 12.16 -7.72
CA SER A 163 13.45 11.21 -7.07
C SER A 163 14.64 10.87 -7.95
N ARG A 164 14.43 10.80 -9.27
CA ARG A 164 15.50 10.51 -10.22
C ARG A 164 16.51 11.64 -10.41
N THR A 165 16.23 12.85 -9.95
CA THR A 165 17.24 13.92 -9.92
C THR A 165 18.29 13.71 -8.82
N VAL A 166 18.08 12.74 -7.91
CA VAL A 166 19.00 12.40 -6.82
C VAL A 166 19.50 10.99 -7.04
N ALA A 167 20.78 10.83 -7.40
CA ALA A 167 21.46 9.53 -7.56
C ALA A 167 20.80 8.52 -8.52
N SER A 168 19.81 8.94 -9.33
CA SER A 168 19.17 8.14 -10.39
C SER A 168 18.75 6.72 -9.98
N PRO A 169 17.96 6.53 -8.90
CA PRO A 169 17.54 5.20 -8.46
C PRO A 169 16.75 4.44 -9.53
N LEU A 170 16.85 3.11 -9.46
CA LEU A 170 15.86 2.21 -10.06
C LEU A 170 14.53 2.38 -9.33
N VAL A 171 13.45 2.69 -10.05
CA VAL A 171 12.11 2.84 -9.50
C VAL A 171 11.22 1.70 -9.96
N LEU A 172 10.72 0.92 -9.00
CA LEU A 172 9.79 -0.17 -9.21
C LEU A 172 8.40 0.26 -8.75
N VAL A 173 7.48 0.46 -9.70
CA VAL A 173 6.06 0.70 -9.42
C VAL A 173 5.36 -0.65 -9.38
N VAL A 174 4.94 -1.06 -8.18
CA VAL A 174 4.34 -2.37 -7.95
C VAL A 174 2.85 -2.31 -8.24
N GLY A 175 2.38 -3.24 -9.06
CA GLY A 175 0.97 -3.40 -9.43
C GLY A 175 0.07 -3.68 -8.22
N LEU A 176 -1.21 -3.34 -8.36
CA LEU A 176 -2.15 -3.51 -7.27
C LEU A 176 -2.61 -4.96 -7.17
N VAL A 177 -2.60 -5.50 -5.96
CA VAL A 177 -3.17 -6.82 -5.69
C VAL A 177 -4.71 -6.78 -5.65
N PRO A 178 -5.40 -7.80 -6.19
CA PRO A 178 -6.84 -7.94 -6.09
C PRO A 178 -7.31 -7.96 -4.63
N HIS A 179 -8.51 -7.47 -4.36
CA HIS A 179 -9.11 -7.64 -3.05
C HIS A 179 -9.75 -9.03 -2.92
N GLY A 180 -9.78 -9.56 -1.69
CA GLY A 180 -10.54 -10.78 -1.39
C GLY A 180 -12.05 -10.55 -1.39
N SER A 181 -12.82 -11.58 -1.72
CA SER A 181 -14.29 -11.52 -1.91
C SER A 181 -15.07 -10.89 -0.75
N ARG A 182 -14.57 -10.99 0.48
CA ARG A 182 -15.18 -10.33 1.66
C ARG A 182 -15.35 -8.81 1.49
N TRP A 183 -14.54 -8.20 0.64
CA TRP A 183 -14.54 -6.75 0.42
C TRP A 183 -15.51 -6.30 -0.67
N ASP A 184 -16.06 -7.23 -1.48
CA ASP A 184 -17.04 -6.90 -2.52
C ASP A 184 -18.29 -6.25 -1.93
N ASP A 185 -18.77 -6.80 -0.81
CA ASP A 185 -19.93 -6.26 -0.10
C ASP A 185 -19.66 -4.94 0.61
N TRP A 186 -18.41 -4.73 1.03
CA TRP A 186 -18.01 -3.54 1.77
C TRP A 186 -17.72 -2.36 0.83
N PHE A 187 -17.15 -2.63 -0.35
CA PHE A 187 -16.74 -1.64 -1.32
C PHE A 187 -17.18 -2.03 -2.74
N PRO A 188 -18.48 -1.90 -3.07
CA PRO A 188 -18.98 -2.21 -4.40
C PRO A 188 -18.20 -1.48 -5.50
N GLY A 189 -17.85 -2.18 -6.58
CA GLY A 189 -17.06 -1.60 -7.68
C GLY A 189 -15.59 -1.35 -7.37
N MET A 190 -15.04 -1.85 -6.25
CA MET A 190 -13.61 -1.75 -5.94
C MET A 190 -12.73 -2.47 -6.97
N ALA A 191 -13.18 -3.61 -7.53
CA ALA A 191 -12.47 -4.33 -8.59
C ALA A 191 -12.16 -3.41 -9.79
N ALA A 192 -13.20 -2.79 -10.36
CA ALA A 192 -13.06 -1.87 -11.48
C ALA A 192 -12.19 -0.65 -11.14
N ARG A 193 -12.26 -0.14 -9.89
CA ARG A 193 -11.39 0.95 -9.43
C ARG A 193 -9.92 0.53 -9.32
N LEU A 194 -9.66 -0.70 -8.88
CA LEU A 194 -8.32 -1.28 -8.82
C LEU A 194 -7.75 -1.46 -10.22
N GLU A 195 -8.50 -2.06 -11.13
CA GLU A 195 -8.10 -2.23 -12.54
C GLU A 195 -7.77 -0.87 -13.19
N GLN A 196 -8.63 0.12 -12.97
CA GLN A 196 -8.41 1.45 -13.50
C GLN A 196 -7.15 2.12 -12.91
N MET A 197 -6.94 2.00 -11.61
CA MET A 197 -5.75 2.53 -10.96
C MET A 197 -4.49 1.82 -11.45
N ASP A 198 -4.54 0.50 -11.59
CA ASP A 198 -3.43 -0.31 -12.08
C ASP A 198 -3.06 0.06 -13.53
N ALA A 199 -4.06 0.24 -14.40
CA ALA A 199 -3.86 0.75 -15.75
C ALA A 199 -3.18 2.12 -15.78
N GLU A 200 -3.56 3.02 -14.86
CA GLU A 200 -2.91 4.33 -14.73
C GLU A 200 -1.48 4.23 -14.20
N LEU A 201 -1.17 3.28 -13.31
CA LEU A 201 0.21 3.02 -12.86
C LEU A 201 1.08 2.51 -14.01
N ARG A 202 0.55 1.64 -14.88
CA ARG A 202 1.23 1.21 -16.12
C ARG A 202 1.45 2.39 -17.06
N ALA A 203 0.40 3.19 -17.30
CA ALA A 203 0.48 4.38 -18.14
C ALA A 203 1.47 5.42 -17.60
N LEU A 204 1.58 5.57 -16.28
CA LEU A 204 2.58 6.42 -15.65
C LEU A 204 4.00 5.97 -16.00
N VAL A 205 4.30 4.67 -15.91
CA VAL A 205 5.64 4.16 -16.23
C VAL A 205 5.95 4.40 -17.71
N GLN A 206 4.97 4.19 -18.59
CA GLN A 206 5.09 4.52 -20.02
C GLN A 206 5.33 6.01 -20.27
N ARG A 207 4.66 6.92 -19.54
CA ARG A 207 4.89 8.38 -19.67
C ARG A 207 6.25 8.84 -19.15
N VAL A 208 6.79 8.15 -18.14
CA VAL A 208 8.14 8.44 -17.65
C VAL A 208 9.20 8.00 -18.66
N ASP A 209 8.93 6.89 -19.36
CA ASP A 209 9.75 6.33 -20.45
C ASP A 209 11.24 6.28 -20.13
N HIS A 210 11.60 5.43 -19.16
CA HIS A 210 13.00 5.25 -18.76
C HIS A 210 13.31 3.80 -18.39
N PRO A 211 14.47 3.24 -18.78
CA PRO A 211 14.82 1.84 -18.52
C PRO A 211 14.86 1.47 -17.02
N ASP A 212 15.17 2.46 -16.17
CA ASP A 212 15.22 2.30 -14.72
C ASP A 212 13.90 2.68 -14.01
N VAL A 213 12.80 2.80 -14.74
CA VAL A 213 11.47 2.95 -14.16
C VAL A 213 10.60 1.83 -14.70
N ARG A 214 10.24 0.89 -13.84
CA ARG A 214 9.59 -0.35 -14.25
C ARG A 214 8.31 -0.59 -13.49
N TYR A 215 7.31 -1.06 -14.21
CA TYR A 215 6.09 -1.57 -13.62
C TYR A 215 6.28 -3.06 -13.31
N VAL A 216 5.96 -3.47 -12.08
CA VAL A 216 6.05 -4.87 -11.64
C VAL A 216 4.63 -5.44 -11.58
N ASP A 217 4.29 -6.28 -12.55
CA ASP A 217 2.99 -6.93 -12.62
C ASP A 217 2.90 -8.08 -11.61
N LEU A 218 1.96 -7.96 -10.67
CA LEU A 218 1.70 -9.00 -9.66
C LEU A 218 0.60 -9.97 -10.08
N MET A 219 -0.18 -9.66 -11.11
CA MET A 219 -1.33 -10.49 -11.51
C MET A 219 -0.95 -11.91 -11.93
N PRO A 220 0.14 -12.15 -12.70
CA PRO A 220 0.56 -13.51 -13.03
C PRO A 220 0.89 -14.33 -11.78
N LEU A 221 1.57 -13.73 -10.80
CA LEU A 221 1.94 -14.36 -9.54
C LEU A 221 0.69 -14.66 -8.69
N TYR A 222 -0.30 -13.77 -8.71
CA TYR A 222 -1.57 -13.98 -8.02
C TYR A 222 -2.36 -15.14 -8.64
N ALA A 223 -2.43 -15.21 -9.97
CA ALA A 223 -3.11 -16.30 -10.67
C ALA A 223 -2.47 -17.65 -10.36
N GLU A 224 -1.13 -17.71 -10.37
CA GLU A 224 -0.37 -18.90 -9.98
C GLU A 224 -0.64 -19.30 -8.53
N HIS A 225 -0.69 -18.33 -7.60
CA HIS A 225 -0.95 -18.59 -6.19
C HIS A 225 -2.41 -19.02 -5.93
N ALA A 226 -3.37 -18.44 -6.65
CA ALA A 226 -4.78 -18.83 -6.61
C ALA A 226 -4.98 -20.26 -7.13
N ALA A 227 -4.32 -20.63 -8.23
CA ALA A 227 -4.35 -21.98 -8.80
C ALA A 227 -3.80 -23.05 -7.85
N ARG A 228 -2.88 -22.67 -6.95
CA ARG A 228 -2.32 -23.55 -5.91
C ARG A 228 -3.23 -23.74 -4.69
N GLY A 229 -4.41 -23.10 -4.64
CA GLY A 229 -5.38 -23.25 -3.55
C GLY A 229 -4.97 -22.61 -2.21
N VAL A 230 -3.87 -21.84 -2.19
CA VAL A 230 -3.32 -21.25 -0.95
C VAL A 230 -4.12 -20.02 -0.48
N LEU A 231 -5.00 -19.46 -1.33
CA LEU A 231 -5.96 -18.41 -0.97
C LEU A 231 -7.21 -18.92 -0.23
N GLY A 232 -7.16 -20.15 0.30
CA GLY A 232 -8.22 -20.74 1.13
C GLY A 232 -8.60 -19.80 2.27
N VAL A 233 -9.79 -19.20 2.15
CA VAL A 233 -10.45 -18.41 3.18
C VAL A 233 -10.64 -19.31 4.41
N GLN A 234 -9.73 -19.25 5.38
CA GLN A 234 -10.11 -19.62 6.72
C GLN A 234 -11.08 -18.56 7.23
N ARG A 235 -12.38 -18.90 7.16
CA ARG A 235 -13.44 -18.21 7.91
C ARG A 235 -13.13 -18.39 9.39
N HIS A 236 -12.34 -17.49 9.95
CA HIS A 236 -12.48 -17.17 11.36
C HIS A 236 -13.44 -16.00 11.44
N GLU A 237 -14.60 -16.25 12.06
CA GLU A 237 -15.50 -15.22 12.55
C GLU A 237 -14.69 -14.26 13.43
N VAL A 238 -14.27 -13.13 12.84
CA VAL A 238 -13.92 -11.97 13.63
C VAL A 238 -15.26 -11.35 13.98
N ASP A 239 -15.68 -11.61 15.21
CA ASP A 239 -16.86 -11.05 15.83
C ASP A 239 -16.90 -9.54 15.55
N VAL A 240 -18.04 -9.06 15.04
CA VAL A 240 -18.24 -7.67 14.57
C VAL A 240 -18.31 -6.69 15.76
N ALA A 241 -17.73 -7.06 16.90
CA ALA A 241 -17.68 -6.27 18.12
C ALA A 241 -16.46 -5.33 18.21
N ASP A 242 -15.48 -5.43 17.31
CA ASP A 242 -14.30 -4.57 17.32
C ASP A 242 -14.08 -3.80 16.01
N VAL A 243 -14.99 -2.86 15.75
CA VAL A 243 -14.75 -1.65 14.97
C VAL A 243 -15.03 -0.43 15.84
#